data_AF-A0A7V9KHA2-F1
#
_entry.id   AF-A0A7V9KHA2-F1
#
_cell.length_a   1.000
_cell.length_b   1.000
_cell.length_c   1.000
_cell.angle_alpha   90.00
_cell.angle_beta   90.00
_cell.angle_gamma   90.00
#
_symmetry.space_group_name_H-M   'P 1'
#
loop_
_entity.id
_entity.type
_entity.pdbx_description
1 polymer ?
#
loop_
_entity_poly.entity_id
_entity_poly.type
_entity_poly.pdbx_seq_one_letter_code
_entity_poly.pdbx_strand_id
1 'polypeptide(L)'
;MKLYLAGPMFTAADAAYNLALAARLRGHGFDVFCPNENEPTNDKTRTDITPRLIYDVDIAALESCQVVVFHVSEDSGSNWEAGYMDCLAKRVDPDRYYGVIGLATDMRLHTLPHPEKVGVENQAFHINALVAGGLQRSLGVYLREPAMIERLIEIRERREGSGHGG
;
A
#
# COMPACT_ATOMS: atom_id res chain seq x y z
N MET A 1 -2.76 11.30 -10.51
CA MET A 1 -2.15 10.12 -9.84
C MET A 1 -3.20 9.09 -9.41
N LYS A 2 -3.05 7.85 -9.90
CA LYS A 2 -3.84 6.67 -9.52
C LYS A 2 -3.10 5.83 -8.46
N LEU A 3 -3.84 5.41 -7.45
CA LEU A 3 -3.39 4.63 -6.30
C LEU A 3 -4.00 3.23 -6.34
N TYR A 4 -3.22 2.23 -5.94
CA TYR A 4 -3.73 0.91 -5.57
C TYR A 4 -3.63 0.76 -4.05
N LEU A 5 -4.73 0.40 -3.39
CA LEU A 5 -4.74 0.15 -1.95
C LEU A 5 -4.45 -1.32 -1.65
N ALA A 6 -3.22 -1.60 -1.21
CA ALA A 6 -2.77 -2.93 -0.79
C ALA A 6 -2.93 -3.06 0.73
N GLY A 7 -3.69 -4.04 1.18
CA GLY A 7 -3.88 -4.33 2.60
C GLY A 7 -4.77 -5.55 2.81
N PRO A 8 -4.76 -6.14 4.02
CA PRO A 8 -5.68 -7.20 4.35
C PRO A 8 -7.11 -6.70 4.12
N MET A 9 -7.98 -7.60 3.66
CA MET A 9 -9.37 -7.29 3.32
C MET A 9 -10.35 -8.38 3.79
N PHE A 10 -9.89 -9.24 4.70
CA PHE A 10 -10.54 -10.51 5.00
C PHE A 10 -11.63 -10.38 6.07
N THR A 11 -11.52 -9.37 6.94
CA THR A 11 -12.48 -9.12 8.01
C THR A 11 -13.33 -7.88 7.75
N ALA A 12 -14.45 -7.76 8.46
CA ALA A 12 -15.28 -6.55 8.41
C ALA A 12 -14.52 -5.30 8.88
N ALA A 13 -13.58 -5.45 9.82
CA ALA A 13 -12.73 -4.35 10.29
C ALA A 13 -11.76 -3.90 9.19
N ASP A 14 -11.12 -4.85 8.51
CA ASP A 14 -10.23 -4.57 7.38
C ASP A 14 -10.97 -3.82 6.26
N ALA A 15 -12.12 -4.36 5.84
CA ALA A 15 -12.94 -3.77 4.78
C ALA A 15 -13.41 -2.35 5.15
N ALA A 16 -13.91 -2.15 6.38
CA ALA A 16 -14.36 -0.85 6.86
C ALA A 16 -13.21 0.18 6.85
N TYR A 17 -12.02 -0.23 7.29
CA TYR A 17 -10.84 0.63 7.30
C TYR A 17 -10.38 0.99 5.88
N ASN A 18 -10.27 0.00 4.99
CA ASN A 18 -9.85 0.19 3.60
C ASN A 18 -10.79 1.12 2.84
N LEU A 19 -12.11 0.91 2.97
CA LEU A 19 -13.12 1.76 2.33
C LEU A 19 -13.06 3.20 2.86
N ALA A 20 -12.90 3.39 4.17
CA ALA A 20 -12.75 4.72 4.76
C ALA A 20 -11.47 5.42 4.28
N LEU A 21 -10.34 4.71 4.18
CA LEU A 21 -9.11 5.26 3.65
C LEU A 21 -9.22 5.62 2.17
N ALA A 22 -9.82 4.75 1.35
CA ALA A 22 -10.06 5.01 -0.06
C ALA A 22 -10.91 6.28 -0.25
N ALA A 23 -11.97 6.46 0.54
CA ALA A 23 -12.80 7.66 0.52
C ALA A 23 -12.00 8.92 0.88
N ARG A 24 -11.16 8.86 1.92
CA ARG A 24 -10.29 10.00 2.31
C ARG A 24 -9.29 10.36 1.21
N LEU A 25 -8.60 9.37 0.63
CA LEU A 25 -7.66 9.59 -0.46
C LEU A 25 -8.35 10.20 -1.69
N ARG A 26 -9.54 9.72 -2.06
CA ARG A 26 -10.37 10.33 -3.12
C ARG A 26 -10.76 11.76 -2.78
N GLY A 27 -11.03 12.07 -1.52
CA GLY A 27 -11.26 13.44 -1.03
C GLY A 27 -10.09 14.40 -1.28
N HIS A 28 -8.87 13.90 -1.43
CA HIS A 28 -7.67 14.66 -1.83
C HIS A 28 -7.40 14.66 -3.34
N GLY A 29 -8.35 14.15 -4.15
CA GLY A 29 -8.29 14.14 -5.61
C GLY A 29 -7.41 13.03 -6.19
N PHE A 30 -7.15 11.95 -5.45
CA PHE A 30 -6.52 10.75 -6.02
C PHE A 30 -7.58 9.85 -6.69
N ASP A 31 -7.20 9.22 -7.80
CA ASP A 31 -7.94 8.07 -8.32
C ASP A 31 -7.50 6.83 -7.53
N VAL A 32 -8.42 6.08 -6.94
CA VAL A 32 -8.08 5.00 -5.99
C VAL A 32 -8.76 3.72 -6.41
N PHE A 33 -7.97 2.68 -6.66
CA PHE A 33 -8.43 1.31 -6.76
C PHE A 33 -8.39 0.67 -5.37
N CYS A 34 -9.53 0.16 -4.91
CA CYS A 34 -9.68 -0.53 -3.63
C CYS A 34 -10.19 -1.96 -3.89
N PRO A 35 -9.40 -3.02 -3.60
CA PRO A 35 -9.82 -4.41 -3.84
C PRO A 35 -11.16 -4.78 -3.19
N ASN A 36 -11.53 -4.15 -2.07
CA ASN A 36 -12.83 -4.33 -1.41
C ASN A 36 -14.04 -3.96 -2.29
N GLU A 37 -13.86 -3.13 -3.32
CA GLU A 37 -14.93 -2.68 -4.21
C GLU A 37 -15.01 -3.51 -5.51
N ASN A 38 -14.09 -4.47 -5.71
CA ASN A 38 -14.01 -5.25 -6.94
C ASN A 38 -15.04 -6.39 -6.97
N GLU A 39 -16.30 -6.05 -7.26
CA GLU A 39 -17.41 -7.01 -7.25
C GLU A 39 -17.23 -8.25 -8.15
N PRO A 40 -16.69 -8.17 -9.39
CA PRO A 40 -16.62 -9.33 -10.28
C PRO A 40 -15.80 -10.52 -9.76
N THR A 41 -14.77 -10.27 -8.95
CA THR A 41 -13.94 -11.31 -8.32
C THR A 41 -14.33 -11.59 -6.87
N ASN A 42 -15.04 -10.66 -6.22
CA ASN A 42 -15.52 -10.83 -4.85
C ASN A 42 -16.90 -11.49 -4.74
N ASP A 43 -17.62 -11.65 -5.86
CA ASP A 43 -18.90 -12.37 -5.90
C ASP A 43 -18.74 -13.84 -5.46
N LYS A 44 -19.20 -14.14 -4.25
CA LYS A 44 -19.13 -15.47 -3.64
C LYS A 44 -20.17 -16.45 -4.19
N THR A 45 -21.07 -16.00 -5.07
CA THR A 45 -22.00 -16.87 -5.77
C THR A 45 -21.39 -17.51 -7.02
N ARG A 46 -20.27 -16.96 -7.51
CA ARG A 46 -19.52 -17.50 -8.63
C ARG A 46 -18.63 -18.67 -8.22
N THR A 47 -18.63 -19.71 -9.03
CA THR A 47 -17.81 -20.93 -8.83
C THR A 47 -16.62 -21.02 -9.78
N ASP A 48 -16.49 -20.08 -10.72
CA ASP A 48 -15.43 -20.01 -11.72
C ASP A 48 -14.29 -19.05 -11.32
N ILE A 49 -14.36 -18.45 -10.14
CA ILE A 49 -13.28 -17.64 -9.58
C ILE A 49 -12.13 -18.56 -9.17
N THR A 50 -10.97 -18.39 -9.82
CA THR A 50 -9.75 -19.14 -9.55
C THR A 50 -8.64 -18.21 -9.05
N PRO A 51 -7.62 -18.73 -8.33
CA PRO A 51 -6.46 -17.93 -7.94
C PRO A 51 -5.74 -17.27 -9.12
N ARG A 52 -5.73 -17.90 -10.30
CA ARG A 52 -5.13 -17.32 -11.51
C ARG A 52 -5.91 -16.10 -12.00
N LEU A 53 -7.24 -16.19 -12.02
CA LEU A 53 -8.09 -15.04 -12.38
C LEU A 53 -7.89 -13.88 -11.40
N ILE A 54 -7.82 -14.16 -10.11
CA ILE A 54 -7.56 -13.13 -9.08
C ILE A 54 -6.20 -12.47 -9.34
N TYR A 55 -5.15 -13.28 -9.53
CA TYR A 55 -3.81 -12.79 -9.86
C TYR A 55 -3.83 -11.88 -11.10
N ASP A 56 -4.44 -12.32 -12.20
CA ASP A 56 -4.47 -11.54 -13.45
C ASP A 56 -5.20 -10.20 -13.27
N VAL A 57 -6.28 -10.19 -12.49
CA VAL A 57 -7.05 -8.96 -12.18
C VAL A 57 -6.25 -8.01 -11.30
N ASP A 58 -5.63 -8.51 -10.23
CA ASP A 58 -4.86 -7.68 -9.29
C ASP A 58 -3.58 -7.13 -9.94
N ILE A 59 -2.88 -7.93 -10.75
CA ILE A 59 -1.72 -7.46 -11.51
C ILE A 59 -2.12 -6.38 -12.53
N ALA A 60 -3.23 -6.57 -13.26
CA ALA A 60 -3.70 -5.54 -14.18
C ALA A 60 -4.03 -4.22 -13.45
N ALA A 61 -4.62 -4.31 -12.25
CA ALA A 61 -4.88 -3.13 -11.42
C ALA A 61 -3.59 -2.46 -10.94
N LEU A 62 -2.60 -3.22 -10.46
CA LEU A 62 -1.28 -2.74 -10.06
C LEU A 62 -0.55 -2.05 -11.21
N GLU A 63 -0.53 -2.64 -12.40
CA GLU A 63 0.13 -2.08 -13.57
C GLU A 63 -0.55 -0.81 -14.10
N SER A 64 -1.82 -0.60 -13.73
CA SER A 64 -2.57 0.60 -14.11
C SER A 64 -2.32 1.81 -13.19
N CYS A 65 -1.77 1.60 -11.99
CA CYS A 65 -1.55 2.65 -11.00
C CYS A 65 -0.11 3.19 -10.99
N GLN A 66 0.09 4.36 -10.40
CA GLN A 66 1.43 4.95 -10.23
C GLN A 66 2.03 4.60 -8.86
N VAL A 67 1.19 4.46 -7.83
CA VAL A 67 1.62 4.24 -6.44
C VAL A 67 0.78 3.14 -5.79
N VAL A 68 1.44 2.25 -5.07
CA VAL A 68 0.77 1.37 -4.10
C VAL A 68 0.79 2.02 -2.72
N VAL A 69 -0.38 2.17 -2.11
CA VAL A 69 -0.53 2.49 -0.69
C VAL A 69 -0.64 1.17 0.06
N PHE A 70 0.39 0.82 0.83
CA PHE A 70 0.51 -0.47 1.49
C PHE A 70 0.23 -0.37 2.99
N HIS A 71 -0.84 -1.01 3.47
CA HIS A 71 -1.07 -1.28 4.89
C HIS A 71 -0.08 -2.32 5.38
N VAL A 72 0.96 -1.85 6.07
CA VAL A 72 2.05 -2.71 6.53
C VAL A 72 1.51 -3.76 7.49
N SER A 73 1.51 -5.00 7.02
CA SER A 73 0.94 -6.15 7.69
C SER A 73 1.64 -7.43 7.23
N GLU A 74 1.37 -8.55 7.91
CA GLU A 74 1.87 -9.88 7.55
C GLU A 74 1.00 -10.56 6.48
N ASP A 75 0.10 -9.82 5.81
CA ASP A 75 -0.66 -10.37 4.69
C ASP A 75 0.27 -10.64 3.50
N SER A 76 0.42 -11.92 3.15
CA SER A 76 1.26 -12.35 2.04
C SER A 76 0.84 -11.76 0.69
N GLY A 77 -0.46 -11.51 0.47
CA GLY A 77 -0.96 -10.90 -0.77
C GLY A 77 -0.46 -9.46 -0.91
N SER A 78 -0.73 -8.64 0.10
CA SER A 78 -0.27 -7.24 0.13
C SER A 78 1.26 -7.11 0.05
N ASN A 79 2.02 -8.02 0.66
CA ASN A 79 3.49 -8.05 0.53
C ASN A 79 3.95 -8.39 -0.89
N TRP A 80 3.26 -9.32 -1.57
CA TRP A 80 3.53 -9.63 -2.98
C TRP A 80 3.29 -8.43 -3.88
N GLU A 81 2.16 -7.75 -3.69
CA GLU A 81 1.77 -6.55 -4.44
C GLU A 81 2.78 -5.40 -4.26
N ALA A 82 3.21 -5.16 -3.01
CA ALA A 82 4.24 -4.18 -2.70
C ALA A 82 5.59 -4.53 -3.36
N GLY A 83 6.01 -5.79 -3.30
CA GLY A 83 7.23 -6.25 -3.97
C GLY A 83 7.17 -6.09 -5.49
N TYR A 84 6.01 -6.39 -6.09
CA TYR A 84 5.77 -6.22 -7.52
C TYR A 84 5.91 -4.75 -7.94
N MET A 85 5.23 -3.83 -7.25
CA MET A 85 5.32 -2.39 -7.54
C MET A 85 6.74 -1.83 -7.29
N ASP A 86 7.46 -2.31 -6.29
CA ASP A 86 8.86 -1.92 -6.08
C ASP A 86 9.76 -2.30 -7.27
N CYS A 87 9.52 -3.48 -7.85
CA CYS A 87 10.22 -3.93 -9.05
C CYS A 87 9.85 -3.04 -10.26
N LEU A 88 8.56 -2.80 -10.48
CA LEU A 88 8.07 -1.95 -11.56
C LEU A 88 8.71 -0.55 -11.52
N ALA A 89 8.71 0.08 -10.34
CA ALA A 89 9.23 1.42 -10.12
C ALA A 89 10.76 1.54 -10.22
N LYS A 90 11.51 0.46 -9.95
CA LYS A 90 12.98 0.52 -9.95
C LYS A 90 13.63 -0.07 -11.20
N ARG A 91 12.99 -1.05 -11.83
CA ARG A 91 13.62 -1.92 -12.84
C ARG A 91 12.91 -1.91 -14.18
N VAL A 92 11.63 -1.53 -14.23
CA VAL A 92 10.83 -1.61 -15.46
C VAL A 92 10.61 -0.24 -16.07
N ASP A 93 9.89 0.65 -15.38
CA ASP A 93 9.60 2.00 -15.87
C ASP A 93 9.48 2.98 -14.68
N PRO A 94 10.60 3.55 -14.23
CA PRO A 94 10.63 4.48 -13.10
C PRO A 94 9.92 5.81 -13.36
N ASP A 95 9.57 6.14 -14.61
CA ASP A 95 8.83 7.36 -14.93
C ASP A 95 7.32 7.13 -14.81
N ARG A 96 6.85 5.93 -15.18
CA ARG A 96 5.46 5.52 -15.01
C ARG A 96 5.12 5.10 -13.57
N TYR A 97 5.97 4.31 -12.94
CA TYR A 97 5.70 3.72 -11.62
C TYR A 97 6.52 4.44 -10.55
N TYR A 98 5.84 5.06 -9.59
CA TYR A 98 6.48 5.96 -8.62
C TYR A 98 6.99 5.19 -7.40
N GLY A 99 6.33 4.08 -7.04
CA GLY A 99 6.77 3.18 -5.98
C GLY A 99 5.68 2.83 -4.97
N VAL A 100 6.11 2.46 -3.77
CA VAL A 100 5.25 1.99 -2.67
C VAL A 100 5.41 2.92 -1.49
N ILE A 101 4.28 3.36 -0.93
CA ILE A 101 4.22 4.11 0.33
C ILE A 101 3.58 3.23 1.41
N GLY A 102 4.26 3.06 2.53
CA GLY A 102 3.79 2.24 3.64
C GLY A 102 3.00 3.04 4.67
N LEU A 103 1.91 2.46 5.17
CA LEU A 103 1.15 2.91 6.33
C LEU A 103 1.21 1.83 7.42
N ALA A 104 1.93 2.10 8.51
CA ALA A 104 2.14 1.16 9.61
C ALA A 104 1.53 1.71 10.91
N THR A 105 0.29 1.34 11.20
CA THR A 105 -0.52 1.94 12.27
C THR A 105 -0.45 1.20 13.61
N ASP A 106 0.34 0.12 13.69
CA ASP A 106 0.49 -0.60 14.96
C ASP A 106 1.12 0.31 16.02
N MET A 107 0.35 0.58 17.08
CA MET A 107 0.75 1.51 18.13
C MET A 107 2.07 1.12 18.81
N ARG A 108 2.45 -0.16 18.79
CA ARG A 108 3.70 -0.66 19.38
C ARG A 108 4.94 -0.22 18.62
N LEU A 109 4.79 0.30 17.40
CA LEU A 109 5.89 0.94 16.66
C LEU A 109 6.33 2.27 17.28
N HIS A 110 5.55 2.81 18.22
CA HIS A 110 5.94 3.96 19.02
C HIS A 110 6.71 3.59 20.30
N THR A 111 6.77 2.30 20.65
CA THR A 111 7.49 1.85 21.85
C THR A 111 8.99 1.89 21.60
N LEU A 112 9.72 2.59 22.46
CA LEU A 112 11.18 2.53 22.47
C LEU A 112 11.62 1.11 22.87
N PRO A 113 12.47 0.43 22.07
CA PRO A 113 12.94 -0.90 22.40
C PRO A 113 13.78 -0.87 23.68
N HIS A 114 13.53 -1.78 24.60
CA HIS A 114 14.37 -1.92 25.79
C HIS A 114 15.71 -2.55 25.39
N PRO A 115 16.87 -1.93 25.72
CA PRO A 115 18.17 -2.35 25.17
C PRO A 115 18.60 -3.74 25.64
N GLU A 116 18.14 -4.18 26.80
CA GLU A 116 18.52 -5.48 27.39
C GLU A 116 17.45 -6.58 27.22
N LYS A 117 16.31 -6.28 26.58
CA LYS A 117 15.23 -7.27 26.39
C LYS A 117 15.11 -7.67 24.92
N VAL A 118 14.74 -8.92 24.69
CA VAL A 118 14.55 -9.50 23.35
C VAL A 118 13.27 -10.33 23.29
N GLY A 119 12.83 -10.65 22.07
CA GLY A 119 11.66 -11.49 21.84
C GLY A 119 10.39 -10.88 22.45
N VAL A 120 9.54 -11.73 23.03
CA VAL A 120 8.24 -11.32 23.61
C VAL A 120 8.36 -10.39 24.82
N GLU A 121 9.52 -10.33 25.48
CA GLU A 121 9.79 -9.43 26.60
C GLU A 121 10.11 -8.00 26.13
N ASN A 122 10.41 -7.81 24.85
CA ASN A 122 10.56 -6.51 24.23
C ASN A 122 9.26 -6.14 23.50
N GLN A 123 8.53 -5.16 24.02
CA GLN A 123 7.23 -4.76 23.48
C GLN A 123 7.32 -3.87 22.23
N ALA A 124 8.51 -3.44 21.83
CA ALA A 124 8.70 -2.74 20.57
C ALA A 124 8.40 -3.71 19.41
N PHE A 125 7.37 -3.37 18.63
CA PHE A 125 6.96 -4.23 17.53
C PHE A 125 7.97 -4.17 16.38
N HIS A 126 8.08 -5.29 15.66
CA HIS A 126 8.99 -5.43 14.54
C HIS A 126 8.19 -5.65 13.25
N ILE A 127 8.53 -4.86 12.23
CA ILE A 127 8.14 -5.13 10.83
C ILE A 127 9.33 -5.85 10.19
N ASN A 128 9.07 -6.87 9.38
CA ASN A 128 10.10 -7.55 8.61
C ASN A 128 11.08 -6.56 7.95
N ALA A 129 12.38 -6.74 8.20
CA ALA A 129 13.41 -5.78 7.78
C ALA A 129 13.52 -5.60 6.26
N LEU A 130 13.22 -6.64 5.46
CA LEU A 130 13.19 -6.52 4.00
C LEU A 130 12.06 -5.59 3.55
N VAL A 131 10.89 -5.75 4.15
CA VAL A 131 9.70 -4.92 3.88
C VAL A 131 9.97 -3.48 4.31
N ALA A 132 10.40 -3.27 5.56
CA ALA A 132 10.70 -1.94 6.07
C ALA A 132 11.78 -1.22 5.24
N GLY A 133 12.88 -1.92 4.93
CA GLY A 133 13.96 -1.37 4.10
C GLY A 133 13.53 -1.09 2.66
N GLY A 134 12.69 -1.96 2.08
CA GLY A 134 12.10 -1.75 0.75
C GLY A 134 11.27 -0.47 0.69
N LEU A 135 10.38 -0.28 1.66
CA LEU A 135 9.54 0.92 1.78
C LEU A 135 10.38 2.19 2.00
N GLN A 136 11.38 2.15 2.88
CA GLN A 136 12.32 3.26 3.11
C GLN A 136 13.10 3.65 1.85
N ARG A 137 13.43 2.67 0.99
CA ARG A 137 14.08 2.87 -0.31
C ARG A 137 13.11 3.24 -1.43
N SER A 138 11.81 3.22 -1.17
CA SER A 138 10.73 3.55 -2.09
C SER A 138 10.17 4.93 -1.73
N LEU A 139 8.89 5.05 -1.35
CA LEU A 139 8.27 6.33 -0.99
C LEU A 139 8.22 6.60 0.52
N GLY A 140 8.69 5.67 1.35
CA GLY A 140 8.74 5.77 2.81
C GLY A 140 7.68 4.91 3.52
N VAL A 141 7.76 4.90 4.85
CA VAL A 141 6.79 4.27 5.75
C VAL A 141 6.35 5.27 6.81
N TYR A 142 5.03 5.37 7.00
CA TYR A 142 4.39 6.39 7.82
C TYR A 142 3.55 5.74 8.90
N LEU A 143 3.59 6.29 10.12
CA LEU A 143 2.85 5.73 11.26
C LEU A 143 1.43 6.29 11.40
N ARG A 144 1.07 7.28 10.57
CA ARG A 144 -0.21 7.99 10.63
C ARG A 144 -0.65 8.39 9.23
N GLU A 145 -1.97 8.31 8.99
CA GLU A 145 -2.57 8.65 7.70
C GLU A 145 -2.29 10.09 7.24
N PRO A 146 -2.39 11.15 8.09
CA PRO A 146 -2.19 12.51 7.59
C PRO A 146 -0.80 12.74 7.01
N ALA A 147 0.25 12.24 7.68
CA ALA A 147 1.62 12.38 7.20
C ALA A 147 1.86 11.60 5.89
N MET A 148 1.23 10.44 5.74
CA MET A 148 1.28 9.67 4.49
C MET A 148 0.55 10.41 3.35
N ILE A 149 -0.62 10.98 3.63
CA ILE A 149 -1.42 11.73 2.64
C ILE A 149 -0.70 13.00 2.20
N GLU A 150 -0.13 13.76 3.15
CA GLU A 150 0.73 14.92 2.84
C GLU A 150 1.85 14.52 1.90
N ARG A 151 2.53 13.40 2.20
CA ARG A 151 3.58 12.88 1.31
C ARG A 151 3.07 12.54 -0.09
N LEU A 152 1.91 11.89 -0.21
CA LEU A 152 1.31 11.56 -1.51
C LEU A 152 1.01 12.83 -2.32
N ILE A 153 0.56 13.90 -1.67
CA ILE A 153 0.30 15.19 -2.32
C ILE A 153 1.61 15.78 -2.86
N GLU A 154 2.66 15.83 -2.05
CA GLU A 154 3.99 16.29 -2.47
C GLU A 154 4.54 15.49 -3.67
N ILE A 155 4.37 14.16 -3.64
CA ILE A 155 4.81 13.28 -4.73
C ILE A 155 4.06 13.62 -6.02
N ARG A 156 2.73 13.76 -5.96
CA ARG A 156 1.90 14.13 -7.10
C ARG A 156 2.34 15.47 -7.68
N GLU A 157 2.51 16.49 -6.85
CA GLU A 157 2.93 17.83 -7.29
C GLU A 157 4.29 17.79 -7.98
N ARG A 158 5.26 17.06 -7.42
CA ARG A 158 6.60 16.91 -8.00
C ARG A 158 6.61 16.12 -9.31
N ARG A 159 5.77 15.09 -9.45
CA ARG A 159 5.80 14.18 -10.60
C ARG A 159 4.89 14.63 -11.74
N GLU A 160 3.76 15.26 -11.43
CA GLU A 160 2.75 15.68 -12.40
C GLU A 160 2.76 17.21 -12.63
N GLY A 161 3.30 18.00 -11.69
CA GLY A 161 3.34 19.47 -11.77
C GLY A 161 4.48 20.05 -12.62
N SER A 162 5.54 19.28 -12.89
CA SER A 162 6.68 19.75 -13.71
C SER A 162 6.39 19.86 -15.23
N GLY A 163 5.16 19.60 -15.67
CA GLY A 163 4.76 19.63 -17.09
C GLY A 163 4.22 20.97 -17.63
N HIS A 164 4.12 22.03 -16.82
CA HIS A 164 3.54 23.33 -17.23
C HIS A 164 4.56 24.49 -17.30
N GLY A 165 5.85 24.20 -17.37
CA GLY A 165 6.91 25.22 -17.51
C GLY A 165 7.90 24.86 -18.61
N GLY A 166 7.53 25.16 -19.86
CA GLY A 166 8.38 25.03 -21.05
C GLY A 166 7.77 25.78 -22.22
#